data_AF-A0AAX2AB82-F1
#
_entry.id   AF-A0AAX2AB82-F1
#
_cell.length_a   1.000
_cell.length_b   1.000
_cell.length_c   1.000
_cell.angle_alpha   90.00
_cell.angle_beta   90.00
_cell.angle_gamma   90.00
#
_symmetry.space_group_name_H-M   'P 1'
#
loop_
_entity.id
_entity.type
_entity.pdbx_description
1 polymer ?
#
loop_
_entity_poly.entity_id
_entity_poly.type
_entity_poly.pdbx_seq_one_letter_code
_entity_poly.pdbx_strand_id
1 'polypeptide(L)'
;MQYKITPAQVGTRPQVSLPNPKILEALGEEGMRKMVSDHYDLLRQSNIRGLFPPTDEGFEMAKKHSADFFIQICGGPRYFDESRGAPRMVARHMPFAITQEARRIWLESYIMVLNSLDLEEDLKESFWNYIDIFSIWMMNTHDNH
;
A
#
# COMPACT_ATOMS: atom_id res chain seq x y z
N MET A 1 -4.81 -3.65 17.78
CA MET A 1 -5.37 -4.76 16.97
C MET A 1 -4.35 -5.87 16.73
N GLN A 2 -4.77 -7.11 16.38
CA GLN A 2 -3.90 -8.09 15.71
C GLN A 2 -4.28 -8.17 14.22
N TYR A 3 -3.54 -7.47 13.36
CA TYR A 3 -3.73 -7.56 11.91
C TYR A 3 -3.36 -8.97 11.41
N LYS A 4 -4.23 -9.58 10.63
CA LYS A 4 -4.01 -10.90 10.01
C LYS A 4 -3.95 -10.74 8.50
N ILE A 5 -2.91 -11.29 7.88
CA ILE A 5 -2.76 -11.30 6.43
C ILE A 5 -3.65 -12.39 5.85
N THR A 6 -4.57 -12.03 4.97
CA THR A 6 -5.43 -12.99 4.29
C THR A 6 -4.58 -13.86 3.35
N PRO A 7 -4.63 -15.21 3.49
CA PRO A 7 -4.00 -16.12 2.54
C PRO A 7 -4.70 -16.04 1.19
N ALA A 8 -3.95 -16.00 0.09
CA ALA A 8 -4.53 -15.93 -1.25
C ALA A 8 -3.57 -16.49 -2.31
N GLN A 9 -4.12 -16.91 -3.44
CA GLN A 9 -3.35 -17.39 -4.59
C GLN A 9 -3.18 -16.31 -5.64
N VAL A 10 -2.07 -16.37 -6.38
CA VAL A 10 -1.80 -15.52 -7.54
C VAL A 10 -2.98 -15.57 -8.51
N GLY A 11 -3.40 -14.42 -9.02
CA GLY A 11 -4.51 -14.29 -9.97
C GLY A 11 -5.91 -14.20 -9.36
N THR A 12 -6.06 -14.38 -8.04
CA THR A 12 -7.34 -14.16 -7.36
C THR A 12 -7.67 -12.66 -7.24
N ARG A 13 -8.96 -12.33 -7.34
CA ARG A 13 -9.47 -10.95 -7.26
C ARG A 13 -10.73 -10.87 -6.41
N PRO A 14 -10.62 -11.03 -5.07
CA PRO A 14 -11.74 -10.85 -4.17
C PRO A 14 -12.28 -9.42 -4.24
N GLN A 15 -13.58 -9.25 -3.96
CA GLN A 15 -14.18 -7.92 -3.80
C GLN A 15 -13.51 -7.20 -2.64
N VAL A 16 -13.23 -5.91 -2.83
CA VAL A 16 -12.64 -5.04 -1.82
C VAL A 16 -13.46 -3.77 -1.66
N SER A 17 -13.60 -3.31 -0.42
CA SER A 17 -14.25 -2.04 -0.07
C SER A 17 -13.18 -0.98 0.18
N LEU A 18 -13.44 0.26 -0.24
CA LEU A 18 -12.53 1.37 0.02
C LEU A 18 -12.37 1.64 1.53
N PRO A 19 -11.23 2.22 1.96
CA PRO A 19 -11.04 2.63 3.35
C PRO A 19 -12.09 3.66 3.77
N ASN A 20 -12.37 3.72 5.08
CA ASN A 20 -13.18 4.77 5.67
C ASN A 20 -12.50 6.14 5.42
N PRO A 21 -13.15 7.08 4.72
CA PRO A 21 -12.53 8.35 4.35
C PRO A 21 -12.14 9.20 5.56
N LYS A 22 -12.71 8.96 6.73
CA LYS A 22 -12.34 9.63 7.98
C LYS A 22 -10.87 9.45 8.37
N ILE A 23 -10.16 8.44 7.84
CA ILE A 23 -8.71 8.33 8.06
C ILE A 23 -7.96 9.54 7.51
N LEU A 24 -8.38 10.08 6.36
CA LEU A 24 -7.81 11.30 5.80
C LEU A 24 -8.19 12.53 6.64
N GLU A 25 -9.41 12.60 7.15
CA GLU A 25 -9.84 13.68 8.04
C GLU A 25 -9.01 13.70 9.34
N ALA A 26 -8.72 12.52 9.90
CA ALA A 26 -7.99 12.38 11.16
C ALA A 26 -6.48 12.64 11.01
N LEU A 27 -5.85 12.14 9.94
CA LEU A 27 -4.41 12.32 9.70
C LEU A 27 -4.07 13.63 8.98
N GLY A 28 -5.02 14.20 8.25
CA GLY A 28 -4.73 15.19 7.22
C GLY A 28 -3.87 14.63 6.09
N GLU A 29 -3.61 15.46 5.08
CA GLU A 29 -2.76 15.07 3.96
C GLU A 29 -1.32 14.77 4.40
N GLU A 30 -0.76 15.58 5.29
CA GLU A 30 0.61 15.40 5.79
C GLU A 30 0.77 14.06 6.52
N GLY A 31 -0.19 13.69 7.38
CA GLY A 31 -0.18 12.40 8.06
C GLY A 31 -0.31 11.22 7.11
N MET A 32 -1.13 11.34 6.06
CA MET A 32 -1.22 10.31 5.00
C MET A 32 0.10 10.15 4.25
N ARG A 33 0.75 11.26 3.88
CA ARG A 33 2.07 11.25 3.22
C ARG A 33 3.13 10.64 4.14
N LYS A 34 3.11 10.99 5.43
CA LYS A 34 4.03 10.44 6.43
C LYS A 34 3.83 8.94 6.60
N MET A 35 2.59 8.47 6.76
CA MET A 35 2.26 7.04 6.86
C MET A 35 2.86 6.24 5.68
N VAL A 36 2.70 6.75 4.45
CA VAL A 36 3.27 6.12 3.25
C VAL A 36 4.79 6.24 3.22
N SER A 37 5.37 7.37 3.64
CA SER A 37 6.83 7.51 3.72
C SER A 37 7.45 6.50 4.69
N ASP A 38 6.90 6.39 5.91
CA ASP A 38 7.37 5.45 6.94
C ASP A 38 7.29 3.99 6.42
N HIS A 39 6.23 3.67 5.67
CA HIS A 39 6.08 2.37 5.01
C HIS A 39 7.19 2.11 3.99
N TYR A 40 7.48 3.08 3.13
CA TYR A 40 8.57 2.97 2.16
C TYR A 40 9.94 2.87 2.85
N ASP A 41 10.18 3.58 3.94
CA ASP A 41 11.45 3.52 4.66
C ASP A 41 11.73 2.12 5.25
N LEU A 42 10.68 1.40 5.65
CA LEU A 42 10.76 -0.03 6.01
C LEU A 42 11.04 -0.90 4.78
N LEU A 43 10.35 -0.66 3.66
CA LEU A 43 10.55 -1.40 2.41
C LEU A 43 11.99 -1.28 1.89
N ARG A 44 12.61 -0.11 2.03
CA ARG A 44 14.00 0.17 1.63
C ARG A 44 15.01 -0.74 2.34
N GLN A 45 14.68 -1.16 3.56
CA GLN A 45 15.51 -2.02 4.42
C GLN A 45 15.12 -3.50 4.32
N SER A 46 13.99 -3.81 3.69
CA SER A 46 13.44 -5.16 3.60
C SER A 46 14.09 -6.03 2.52
N ASN A 47 13.77 -7.33 2.54
CA ASN A 47 14.20 -8.27 1.51
C ASN A 47 13.59 -8.01 0.12
N ILE A 48 12.56 -7.18 0.02
CA ILE A 48 11.95 -6.79 -1.26
C ILE A 48 12.40 -5.43 -1.78
N ARG A 49 13.43 -4.82 -1.18
CA ARG A 49 13.98 -3.52 -1.63
C ARG A 49 14.32 -3.47 -3.12
N GLY A 50 14.65 -4.61 -3.74
CA GLY A 50 14.94 -4.72 -5.17
C GLY A 50 13.73 -4.52 -6.10
N LEU A 51 12.51 -4.56 -5.57
CA LEU A 51 11.29 -4.22 -6.33
C LEU A 51 11.07 -2.71 -6.45
N PHE A 52 11.85 -1.91 -5.73
CA PHE A 52 11.71 -0.45 -5.68
C PHE A 52 12.88 0.24 -6.41
N PRO A 53 12.68 1.49 -6.87
CA PRO A 53 13.74 2.25 -7.53
C PRO A 53 15.02 2.32 -6.66
N PRO A 54 16.21 2.12 -7.25
CA PRO A 54 17.46 2.09 -6.49
C PRO A 54 17.99 3.48 -6.14
N THR A 55 17.58 4.51 -6.90
CA THR A 55 17.96 5.91 -6.71
C THR A 55 17.03 6.62 -5.73
N ASP A 56 17.55 7.56 -4.96
CA ASP A 56 16.76 8.30 -3.98
C ASP A 56 15.65 9.11 -4.66
N GLU A 57 15.94 9.77 -5.79
CA GLU A 57 14.93 10.50 -6.58
C GLU A 57 13.80 9.58 -7.07
N GLY A 58 14.14 8.38 -7.56
CA GLY A 58 13.14 7.39 -7.97
C GLY A 58 12.31 6.90 -6.80
N PHE A 59 12.93 6.73 -5.64
CA PHE A 59 12.28 6.28 -4.42
C PHE A 59 11.30 7.33 -3.89
N GLU A 60 11.69 8.60 -3.86
CA GLU A 60 10.82 9.70 -3.46
C GLU A 60 9.64 9.90 -4.43
N MET A 61 9.85 9.72 -5.74
CA MET A 61 8.73 9.68 -6.69
C MET A 61 7.78 8.52 -6.42
N ALA A 62 8.29 7.34 -6.04
CA ALA A 62 7.45 6.20 -5.71
C ALA A 62 6.62 6.44 -4.45
N LYS A 63 7.22 7.01 -3.38
CA LYS A 63 6.52 7.49 -2.18
C LYS A 63 5.40 8.45 -2.54
N LYS A 64 5.70 9.48 -3.35
CA LYS A 64 4.73 10.49 -3.79
C LYS A 64 3.54 9.85 -4.50
N HIS A 65 3.79 9.01 -5.51
CA HIS A 65 2.71 8.37 -6.27
C HIS A 65 1.84 7.45 -5.39
N SER A 66 2.46 6.73 -4.46
CA SER A 66 1.72 5.89 -3.50
C SER A 66 0.85 6.74 -2.57
N ALA A 67 1.40 7.83 -2.02
CA ALA A 67 0.65 8.74 -1.16
C ALA A 67 -0.52 9.39 -1.91
N ASP A 68 -0.28 9.88 -3.12
CA ASP A 68 -1.32 10.49 -3.96
C ASP A 68 -2.46 9.49 -4.26
N PHE A 69 -2.13 8.20 -4.48
CA PHE A 69 -3.13 7.14 -4.65
C PHE A 69 -3.96 6.95 -3.38
N PHE A 70 -3.31 6.80 -2.22
CA PHE A 70 -4.00 6.56 -0.95
C PHE A 70 -4.86 7.75 -0.51
N ILE A 71 -4.38 8.98 -0.69
CA ILE A 71 -5.15 10.22 -0.44
C ILE A 71 -6.42 10.21 -1.30
N GLN A 72 -6.29 9.92 -2.60
CA GLN A 72 -7.42 9.93 -3.52
C GLN A 72 -8.48 8.88 -3.15
N ILE A 73 -8.08 7.64 -2.83
CA ILE A 73 -9.07 6.60 -2.48
C ILE A 73 -9.69 6.77 -1.09
N CYS A 74 -9.04 7.55 -0.21
CA CYS A 74 -9.58 7.94 1.09
C CYS A 74 -10.43 9.22 1.03
N GLY A 75 -10.82 9.68 -0.16
CA GLY A 75 -11.74 10.80 -0.35
C GLY A 75 -11.08 12.17 -0.54
N GLY A 76 -9.75 12.22 -0.67
CA GLY A 76 -9.01 13.45 -0.93
C GLY A 76 -9.02 13.90 -2.40
N PRO A 77 -8.24 14.95 -2.72
CA PRO A 77 -8.06 15.41 -4.09
C PRO A 77 -7.57 14.29 -5.03
N ARG A 78 -7.89 14.40 -6.32
CA ARG A 78 -7.56 13.37 -7.32
C ARG A 78 -6.12 13.45 -7.84
N TYR A 79 -5.16 13.60 -6.93
CA TYR A 79 -3.74 13.77 -7.27
C TYR A 79 -3.18 12.66 -8.14
N PHE A 80 -3.58 11.40 -7.88
CA PHE A 80 -3.10 10.28 -8.67
C PHE A 80 -3.62 10.36 -10.11
N ASP A 81 -4.90 10.66 -10.30
CA ASP A 81 -5.46 10.76 -11.65
C ASP A 81 -4.89 11.95 -12.42
N GLU A 82 -4.68 13.09 -11.75
CA GLU A 82 -4.10 14.29 -12.37
C GLU A 82 -2.66 14.06 -12.84
N SER A 83 -1.87 13.32 -12.06
CA SER A 83 -0.44 13.10 -12.36
C SER A 83 -0.16 11.82 -13.16
N ARG A 84 -1.00 10.78 -13.03
CA ARG A 84 -0.75 9.44 -13.58
C ARG A 84 -1.90 8.91 -14.42
N GLY A 85 -3.06 9.57 -14.44
CA GLY A 85 -4.28 9.08 -15.06
C GLY A 85 -4.90 7.91 -14.29
N ALA A 86 -5.81 7.19 -14.95
CA ALA A 86 -6.55 6.09 -14.33
C ALA A 86 -5.64 5.10 -13.57
N PRO A 87 -6.03 4.65 -12.35
CA PRO A 87 -5.18 3.82 -11.49
C PRO A 87 -4.61 2.59 -12.17
N ARG A 88 -5.46 1.72 -12.76
CA ARG A 88 -5.06 0.46 -13.42
C ARG A 88 -3.94 -0.28 -12.66
N MET A 89 -4.09 -0.40 -11.34
CA MET A 89 -2.99 -0.80 -10.45
C MET A 89 -2.35 -2.14 -10.84
N VAL A 90 -3.16 -3.15 -11.20
CA VAL A 90 -2.64 -4.44 -11.68
C VAL A 90 -1.66 -4.25 -12.84
N ALA A 91 -2.03 -3.47 -13.86
CA ALA A 91 -1.17 -3.24 -15.03
C ALA A 91 0.12 -2.49 -14.67
N ARG A 92 0.07 -1.58 -13.69
CA ARG A 92 1.26 -0.87 -13.19
C ARG A 92 2.18 -1.74 -12.36
N HIS A 93 1.66 -2.82 -11.77
CA HIS A 93 2.42 -3.77 -10.97
C HIS A 93 2.95 -4.97 -11.78
N MET A 94 2.43 -5.21 -12.99
CA MET A 94 2.91 -6.27 -13.90
C MET A 94 4.42 -6.29 -14.18
N PRO A 95 5.14 -5.15 -14.27
CA PRO A 95 6.59 -5.18 -14.51
C PRO A 95 7.43 -5.73 -13.36
N PHE A 96 6.85 -5.88 -12.15
CA PHE A 96 7.56 -6.34 -10.96
C PHE A 96 7.15 -7.77 -10.62
N ALA A 97 8.12 -8.61 -10.25
CA ALA A 97 7.84 -9.97 -9.80
C ALA A 97 7.31 -9.97 -8.35
N ILE A 98 5.99 -9.88 -8.20
CA ILE A 98 5.33 -9.79 -6.89
C ILE A 98 4.83 -11.18 -6.51
N THR A 99 5.56 -11.80 -5.57
CA THR A 99 5.24 -13.11 -5.00
C THR A 99 4.39 -13.00 -3.73
N GLN A 100 3.94 -14.13 -3.17
CA GLN A 100 3.21 -14.11 -1.89
C GLN A 100 4.12 -13.61 -0.76
N GLU A 101 5.39 -14.02 -0.77
CA GLU A 101 6.39 -13.53 0.18
C GLU A 101 6.59 -12.02 0.07
N ALA A 102 6.64 -11.49 -1.16
CA ALA A 102 6.76 -10.05 -1.36
C ALA A 102 5.53 -9.28 -0.83
N ARG A 103 4.32 -9.79 -1.09
CA ARG A 103 3.08 -9.25 -0.51
C ARG A 103 3.12 -9.31 1.02
N ARG A 104 3.57 -10.41 1.60
CA ARG A 104 3.65 -10.59 3.06
C ARG A 104 4.56 -9.52 3.68
N ILE A 105 5.78 -9.34 3.16
CA ILE A 105 6.72 -8.33 3.65
C ILE A 105 6.15 -6.90 3.49
N TRP A 106 5.49 -6.62 2.36
CA TRP A 106 4.83 -5.34 2.14
C TRP A 106 3.73 -5.05 3.17
N LEU A 107 2.92 -6.06 3.52
CA LEU A 107 1.86 -5.95 4.52
C LEU A 107 2.40 -5.87 5.96
N GLU A 108 3.42 -6.66 6.30
CA GLU A 108 4.07 -6.59 7.61
C GLU A 108 4.71 -5.22 7.87
N SER A 109 5.25 -4.58 6.83
CA SER A 109 5.72 -3.20 6.92
C SER A 109 4.58 -2.24 7.26
N TYR A 110 3.40 -2.43 6.68
CA TYR A 110 2.21 -1.63 7.04
C TYR A 110 1.71 -1.92 8.46
N ILE A 111 1.79 -3.16 8.94
CA ILE A 111 1.44 -3.51 10.33
C ILE A 111 2.26 -2.66 11.31
N MET A 112 3.57 -2.53 11.06
CA MET A 112 4.46 -1.72 11.90
C MET A 112 4.04 -0.24 11.91
N VAL A 113 3.76 0.32 10.72
CA VAL A 113 3.32 1.71 10.58
C VAL A 113 1.98 1.94 11.28
N LEU A 114 0.97 1.12 10.97
CA LEU A 114 -0.37 1.27 11.56
C LEU A 114 -0.36 1.14 13.08
N ASN A 115 0.48 0.26 13.66
CA ASN A 115 0.63 0.15 15.11
C ASN A 115 1.25 1.39 15.76
N SER A 116 2.03 2.18 15.00
CA SER A 116 2.64 3.43 15.50
C SER A 116 1.74 4.66 15.38
N LEU A 117 0.64 4.58 14.63
CA LEU A 117 -0.28 5.70 14.44
C LEU A 117 -1.19 5.90 15.66
N ASP A 118 -1.21 7.13 16.15
CA ASP A 118 -2.18 7.60 17.13
C ASP A 118 -3.51 7.91 16.43
N LEU A 119 -4.29 6.86 16.19
CA LEU A 119 -5.58 6.88 15.51
C LEU A 119 -6.53 5.88 16.16
N GLU A 120 -7.84 6.14 16.01
CA GLU A 120 -8.90 5.19 16.34
C GLU A 120 -8.67 3.83 15.64
N GLU A 121 -8.82 2.74 16.39
CA GLU A 121 -8.55 1.38 15.91
C GLU A 121 -9.42 1.03 14.68
N ASP A 122 -10.68 1.45 14.65
CA ASP A 122 -11.60 1.19 13.53
C ASP A 122 -11.13 1.83 12.21
N LEU A 123 -10.47 3.01 12.27
CA LEU A 123 -9.91 3.66 11.08
C LEU A 123 -8.70 2.89 10.55
N LYS A 124 -7.83 2.44 11.46
CA LYS A 124 -6.67 1.62 11.11
C LYS A 124 -7.10 0.27 10.55
N GLU A 125 -8.13 -0.35 11.12
CA GLU A 125 -8.73 -1.59 10.63
C GLU A 125 -9.33 -1.42 9.23
N SER A 126 -10.05 -0.33 9.01
CA SER A 126 -10.66 -0.06 7.70
C SER A 126 -9.61 0.09 6.59
N PHE A 127 -8.50 0.80 6.88
CA PHE A 127 -7.38 0.90 5.95
C PHE A 127 -6.69 -0.46 5.73
N TRP A 128 -6.44 -1.21 6.82
CA TRP A 128 -5.88 -2.56 6.76
C TRP A 128 -6.70 -3.49 5.86
N ASN A 129 -8.03 -3.53 6.07
CA ASN A 129 -8.93 -4.40 5.32
C ASN A 129 -8.89 -4.10 3.81
N TYR A 130 -8.72 -2.83 3.42
CA TYR A 130 -8.51 -2.47 2.03
C TYR A 130 -7.17 -3.00 1.50
N ILE A 131 -6.05 -2.68 2.16
CA ILE A 131 -4.72 -3.02 1.65
C ILE A 131 -4.44 -4.53 1.66
N ASP A 132 -4.95 -5.26 2.66
CA ASP A 132 -4.83 -6.71 2.72
C ASP A 132 -5.53 -7.33 1.50
N ILE A 133 -6.80 -7.02 1.28
CA ILE A 133 -7.56 -7.62 0.18
C ILE A 133 -7.11 -7.11 -1.20
N PHE A 134 -6.86 -5.81 -1.35
CA PHE A 134 -6.46 -5.23 -2.64
C PHE A 134 -5.06 -5.67 -3.09
N SER A 135 -4.12 -5.85 -2.15
CA SER A 135 -2.75 -6.31 -2.48
C SER A 135 -2.74 -7.71 -3.10
N ILE A 136 -3.76 -8.54 -2.85
CA ILE A 136 -3.90 -9.86 -3.51
C ILE A 136 -3.90 -9.72 -5.03
N TRP A 137 -4.53 -8.66 -5.55
CA TRP A 137 -4.66 -8.42 -6.99
C TRP A 137 -3.32 -8.10 -7.65
N MET A 138 -2.32 -7.67 -6.86
CA MET A 138 -1.00 -7.26 -7.35
C MET A 138 -0.05 -8.44 -7.50
N MET A 139 -0.32 -9.57 -6.83
CA MET A 139 0.50 -10.77 -6.96
C MET A 139 0.43 -11.32 -8.40
N ASN A 140 1.59 -11.55 -8.99
CA ASN A 140 1.71 -11.96 -10.40
C ASN A 140 2.79 -13.02 -10.64
N THR A 141 3.51 -13.43 -9.59
CA THR A 141 4.61 -14.39 -9.66
C THR A 141 4.43 -15.43 -8.55
N HIS A 142 4.64 -16.71 -8.86
CA HIS A 142 4.64 -17.76 -7.84
C HIS A 142 5.96 -17.77 -7.07
N ASP A 143 5.95 -18.13 -5.79
CA ASP A 143 7.20 -18.33 -5.06
C ASP A 143 7.95 -19.52 -5.68
N ASN A 144 9.26 -19.36 -5.92
CA ASN A 144 10.09 -20.47 -6.38
C ASN A 144 10.39 -21.38 -5.19
N HIS A 145 10.00 -22.65 -5.28
CA HIS A 145 10.44 -23.70 -4.36
C HIS A 145 11.89 -24.12 -4.62
#